data_AF-A0A2M7QIR9-F1
#
_entry.id   AF-A0A2M7QIR9-F1
#
_cell.length_a   1.000
_cell.length_b   1.000
_cell.length_c   1.000
_cell.angle_alpha   90.00
_cell.angle_beta   90.00
_cell.angle_gamma   90.00
#
_symmetry.space_group_name_H-M   'P 1'
#
loop_
_entity.id
_entity.type
_entity.pdbx_description
1 polymer ?
#
loop_
_entity_poly.entity_id
_entity_poly.type
_entity_poly.pdbx_seq_one_letter_code
_entity_poly.pdbx_strand_id
1 'polypeptide(L)'
;AFIISFFVPMLQYFRYLFLIPAMSLLLANGILYLNSSVMLNLFQHLFRTRTKFGMTHLPCIVLLIFIIFSFIYLLNPAFHREDWKSLSHSIKTSKPVYIIIPSSDPVTYYRKDIVLKELRTVAQQKQIEKNIYVIPYVTEIYGFDYQKALTDKGCIRLNQKSFRELILEEWSCGYMAMIQ
;
A
#
# COMPACT_ATOMS: atom_id res chain seq x y z
N ALA A 1 1.12 -25.53 5.03
CA ALA A 1 0.65 -24.13 5.02
C ALA A 1 1.25 -23.28 6.15
N PHE A 2 1.13 -23.68 7.43
CA PHE A 2 1.52 -22.86 8.59
C PHE A 2 3.02 -22.46 8.66
N ILE A 3 3.94 -23.36 8.30
CA ILE A 3 5.38 -23.09 8.31
C ILE A 3 5.78 -22.19 7.13
N ILE A 4 5.21 -22.44 5.95
CA ILE A 4 5.49 -21.69 4.71
C ILE A 4 5.10 -20.21 4.85
N SER A 5 4.05 -19.91 5.60
CA SER A 5 3.61 -18.53 5.87
C SER A 5 4.50 -17.71 6.81
N PHE A 6 5.59 -18.26 7.35
CA PHE A 6 6.65 -17.45 7.99
C PHE A 6 7.66 -16.88 6.97
N PHE A 7 7.68 -17.43 5.76
CA PHE A 7 8.66 -17.09 4.73
C PHE A 7 8.05 -16.37 3.53
N VAL A 8 6.72 -16.23 3.48
CA VAL A 8 6.00 -15.53 2.41
C VAL A 8 5.34 -14.27 2.99
N PRO A 9 5.91 -13.07 2.76
CA PRO A 9 5.44 -11.80 3.34
C PRO A 9 3.96 -11.51 3.01
N MET A 10 3.50 -11.91 1.83
CA MET A 10 2.12 -11.70 1.38
C MET A 10 1.09 -12.43 2.29
N LEU A 11 1.44 -13.60 2.81
CA LEU A 11 0.57 -14.36 3.73
C LEU A 11 0.65 -13.86 5.18
N GLN A 12 1.65 -13.04 5.49
CA GLN A 12 1.86 -12.46 6.81
C GLN A 12 0.81 -11.37 7.10
N TYR A 13 0.43 -10.58 6.09
CA TYR A 13 -0.60 -9.54 6.21
C TYR A 13 -2.00 -10.12 6.52
N PHE A 14 -2.40 -11.17 5.80
CA PHE A 14 -3.68 -11.86 6.03
C PHE A 14 -3.74 -12.53 7.41
N ARG A 15 -2.62 -13.01 7.96
CA ARG A 15 -2.56 -13.60 9.31
C ARG A 15 -2.93 -12.61 10.41
N TYR A 16 -2.51 -11.35 10.29
CA TYR A 16 -2.85 -10.33 11.27
C TYR A 16 -4.35 -10.01 11.25
N LEU A 17 -4.99 -10.00 10.08
CA LEU A 17 -6.44 -9.80 9.96
C LEU A 17 -7.25 -10.88 10.72
N PHE A 18 -6.81 -12.14 10.70
CA PHE A 18 -7.48 -13.22 11.44
C PHE A 18 -7.26 -13.18 12.96
N LEU A 19 -6.22 -12.49 13.43
CA LEU A 19 -5.98 -12.29 14.86
C LEU A 19 -6.83 -11.14 15.43
N ILE A 20 -7.30 -10.20 14.59
CA ILE A 20 -8.09 -9.05 15.05
C ILE A 20 -9.35 -9.45 15.84
N PRO A 21 -10.19 -10.42 15.41
CA PRO A 21 -11.37 -10.84 16.19
C PRO A 21 -11.03 -11.49 17.53
N ALA A 22 -9.98 -12.32 17.58
CA ALA A 22 -9.55 -12.94 18.83
C ALA A 22 -8.98 -11.91 19.81
N MET A 23 -8.20 -10.96 19.28
CA MET A 23 -7.62 -9.87 20.04
C MET A 23 -8.68 -8.87 20.53
N SER A 24 -9.71 -8.59 19.73
CA SER A 24 -10.82 -7.73 20.14
C SER A 24 -11.68 -8.37 21.24
N LEU A 25 -11.90 -9.70 21.19
CA LEU A 25 -12.58 -10.44 22.26
C LEU A 25 -11.76 -10.45 23.56
N LEU A 26 -10.45 -10.67 23.46
CA LEU A 26 -9.55 -10.62 24.64
C LEU A 26 -9.50 -9.22 25.25
N LEU A 27 -9.47 -8.18 24.42
CA LEU A 27 -9.47 -6.78 24.87
C LEU A 27 -10.82 -6.38 25.49
N ALA A 28 -11.94 -6.78 24.89
CA ALA A 28 -13.28 -6.53 25.45
C ALA A 28 -13.46 -7.21 26.82
N ASN A 29 -13.04 -8.47 26.96
CA ASN A 29 -13.07 -9.17 28.24
C ASN A 29 -12.15 -8.50 29.29
N GLY A 30 -10.99 -7.98 28.87
CA GLY A 30 -10.11 -7.21 29.74
C GLY A 30 -10.75 -5.91 30.26
N ILE A 31 -11.47 -5.18 29.41
CA ILE A 31 -12.15 -3.92 29.80
C ILE A 31 -13.32 -4.16 30.75
N LEU A 32 -14.15 -5.18 30.48
CA LEU A 32 -15.26 -5.54 31.37
C LEU A 32 -14.78 -5.91 32.78
N TYR A 33 -13.63 -6.59 32.87
CA TYR A 33 -13.01 -6.90 34.15
C TYR A 33 -12.52 -5.66 34.91
N LEU A 34 -12.04 -4.62 34.21
CA LEU A 34 -11.58 -3.36 34.83
C LEU A 34 -12.74 -2.48 35.31
N ASN A 35 -13.83 -2.37 34.53
CA ASN A 35 -15.01 -1.55 34.88
C ASN A 35 -15.83 -2.12 36.05
N SER A 36 -15.73 -3.43 36.29
CA SER A 36 -16.38 -4.14 37.41
C SER A 36 -15.89 -3.71 38.81
N SER A 37 -14.89 -2.83 38.93
CA SER A 37 -14.37 -2.37 40.22
C SER A 37 -15.20 -1.24 40.87
N VAL A 38 -16.05 -0.53 40.12
CA VAL A 38 -16.83 0.62 40.65
C VAL A 38 -18.33 0.34 40.73
N MET A 39 -18.86 -0.62 39.97
CA MET A 39 -20.31 -0.89 39.89
C MET A 39 -20.68 -2.36 40.17
N LEU A 40 -20.01 -3.03 41.12
CA LEU A 40 -20.22 -4.46 41.37
C LEU A 40 -20.27 -4.86 42.85
N ASN A 41 -20.86 -4.03 43.71
CA ASN A 41 -21.12 -4.43 45.11
C ASN A 41 -22.45 -5.18 45.30
N LEU A 42 -23.39 -5.12 44.34
CA LEU A 42 -24.72 -5.73 44.50
C LEU A 42 -24.88 -7.12 43.85
N PHE A 43 -24.20 -7.36 42.72
CA PHE A 43 -24.34 -8.63 41.97
C PHE A 43 -23.29 -9.70 42.33
N GLN A 44 -22.23 -9.32 43.06
CA GLN A 44 -21.08 -10.17 43.35
C GLN A 44 -21.37 -11.27 44.39
N HIS A 45 -22.49 -11.16 45.13
CA HIS A 45 -22.85 -12.15 46.14
C HIS A 45 -23.52 -13.41 45.53
N LEU A 46 -24.15 -13.30 44.35
CA LEU A 46 -24.96 -14.39 43.79
C LEU A 46 -24.18 -15.38 42.90
N PHE A 47 -23.03 -15.00 42.33
CA PHE A 47 -22.24 -15.85 41.42
C PHE A 47 -20.79 -16.06 41.90
N ARG A 48 -20.62 -16.24 43.22
CA ARG A 48 -19.32 -16.54 43.83
C ARG A 48 -18.98 -18.03 43.70
N THR A 49 -18.51 -18.49 42.54
CA THR A 49 -17.62 -19.66 42.47
C THR A 49 -16.59 -19.56 41.33
N ARG A 50 -15.31 -19.52 41.74
CA ARG A 50 -14.10 -19.91 41.00
C ARG A 50 -13.86 -19.31 39.61
N THR A 51 -13.08 -18.23 39.58
CA THR A 51 -11.69 -18.24 39.05
C THR A 51 -10.97 -16.98 39.53
N LYS A 52 -10.37 -17.03 40.73
CA LYS A 52 -9.36 -16.06 41.14
C LYS A 52 -8.03 -16.47 40.51
N PHE A 53 -7.78 -16.05 39.28
CA PHE A 53 -6.41 -15.93 38.77
C PHE A 53 -6.21 -14.47 38.40
N GLY A 54 -5.51 -13.74 39.27
CA GLY A 54 -5.25 -12.32 39.10
C GLY A 54 -4.40 -12.10 37.85
N MET A 55 -5.02 -11.58 36.80
CA MET A 55 -4.35 -11.13 35.57
C MET A 55 -4.82 -9.73 35.19
N THR A 56 -4.81 -8.81 36.14
CA THR A 56 -5.11 -7.37 35.93
C THR A 56 -4.19 -6.71 34.90
N HIS A 57 -2.98 -7.25 34.70
CA HIS A 57 -1.97 -6.66 33.80
C HIS A 57 -1.91 -7.29 32.39
N LEU A 58 -2.54 -8.45 32.16
CA LEU A 58 -2.46 -9.15 30.88
C LEU A 58 -3.00 -8.32 29.70
N PRO A 59 -4.17 -7.65 29.81
CA PRO A 59 -4.69 -6.84 28.70
C PRO A 59 -3.76 -5.70 28.32
N CYS A 60 -3.12 -5.06 29.30
CA CYS A 60 -2.15 -3.99 29.07
C CYS A 60 -0.88 -4.50 28.36
N ILE A 61 -0.40 -5.69 28.73
CA ILE A 61 0.76 -6.33 28.08
C ILE A 61 0.43 -6.64 26.62
N VAL A 62 -0.75 -7.23 26.36
CA VAL A 62 -1.21 -7.56 25.01
C VAL A 62 -1.36 -6.30 24.15
N LEU A 63 -1.93 -5.23 24.70
CA LEU A 63 -2.03 -3.93 24.03
C LEU A 63 -0.63 -3.35 23.71
N LEU A 64 0.29 -3.39 24.67
CA LEU A 64 1.65 -2.89 24.49
C LEU A 64 2.41 -3.65 23.40
N ILE A 65 2.29 -4.99 23.38
CA ILE A 65 2.82 -5.82 22.31
C ILE A 65 2.22 -5.40 20.97
N PHE A 66 0.90 -5.25 20.88
CA PHE A 66 0.23 -4.83 19.64
C PHE A 66 0.72 -3.47 19.15
N ILE A 67 0.86 -2.50 20.04
CA ILE A 67 1.38 -1.16 19.73
C ILE A 67 2.82 -1.25 19.21
N ILE A 68 3.70 -1.99 19.89
CA ILE A 68 5.09 -2.17 19.49
C ILE A 68 5.18 -2.79 18.09
N PHE A 69 4.48 -3.90 17.85
CA PHE A 69 4.49 -4.56 16.54
C PHE A 69 3.87 -3.68 15.45
N SER A 70 2.85 -2.88 15.77
CA SER A 70 2.27 -1.91 14.84
C SER A 70 3.27 -0.82 14.46
N PHE A 71 4.05 -0.32 15.43
CA PHE A 71 5.13 0.63 15.14
C PHE A 71 6.24 0.02 14.31
N ILE A 72 6.69 -1.20 14.63
CA ILE A 72 7.69 -1.92 13.82
C ILE A 72 7.18 -2.10 12.38
N TYR A 73 5.93 -2.49 12.21
CA TYR A 73 5.29 -2.64 10.90
C TYR A 73 5.23 -1.31 10.14
N LEU A 74 4.79 -0.23 10.80
CA LEU A 74 4.61 1.08 10.17
C LEU A 74 5.94 1.74 9.78
N LEU A 75 6.96 1.63 10.64
CA LEU A 75 8.23 2.36 10.49
C LEU A 75 9.28 1.60 9.67
N ASN A 76 9.15 0.28 9.51
CA ASN A 76 10.10 -0.48 8.71
C ASN A 76 9.67 -0.50 7.23
N PRO A 77 10.41 0.18 6.33
CA PRO A 77 10.06 0.23 4.91
C PRO A 77 10.12 -1.14 4.23
N ALA A 78 10.76 -2.16 4.81
CA ALA A 78 10.74 -3.54 4.30
C ALA A 78 9.33 -4.14 4.24
N PHE A 79 8.41 -3.69 5.10
CA PHE A 79 7.02 -4.13 5.11
C PHE A 79 6.11 -3.33 4.19
N HIS A 80 6.62 -2.26 3.57
CA HIS A 80 5.87 -1.52 2.56
C HIS A 80 6.06 -2.25 1.22
N ARG A 81 4.96 -2.73 0.64
CA ARG A 81 4.96 -3.50 -0.60
C ARG A 81 5.53 -2.68 -1.78
N GLU A 82 5.11 -1.43 -1.88
CA GLU A 82 5.36 -0.56 -3.04
C GLU A 82 5.96 0.77 -2.57
N ASP A 83 7.02 1.26 -3.24
CA ASP A 83 7.71 2.50 -2.86
C ASP A 83 7.24 3.71 -3.69
N TRP A 84 5.95 4.05 -3.53
CA TRP A 84 5.33 5.19 -4.21
C TRP A 84 5.93 6.54 -3.81
N LYS A 85 6.44 6.65 -2.58
CA LYS A 85 7.03 7.89 -2.05
C LYS A 85 8.32 8.23 -2.80
N SER A 86 9.27 7.29 -2.85
CA SER A 86 10.54 7.51 -3.55
C SER A 86 10.31 7.67 -5.05
N LEU A 87 9.39 6.91 -5.64
CA LEU A 87 9.00 7.06 -7.04
C LEU A 87 8.51 8.48 -7.33
N SER A 88 7.56 8.99 -6.54
CA SER A 88 6.97 10.33 -6.75
C SER A 88 8.00 11.45 -6.58
N HIS A 89 8.98 11.29 -5.69
CA HIS A 89 10.07 12.26 -5.54
C HIS A 89 11.10 12.20 -6.68
N SER A 90 11.24 11.06 -7.36
CA SER A 90 12.16 10.93 -8.49
C SER A 90 11.68 11.59 -9.78
N ILE A 91 10.38 11.91 -9.86
CA ILE A 91 9.74 12.53 -11.02
C ILE A 91 10.05 14.04 -11.05
N LYS A 92 10.51 14.52 -12.21
CA LYS A 92 10.73 15.95 -12.47
C LYS A 92 9.40 16.62 -12.87
N THR A 93 9.05 17.73 -12.23
CA THR A 93 7.79 18.47 -12.48
C THR A 93 7.65 19.00 -13.91
N SER A 94 8.73 19.11 -14.67
CA SER A 94 8.70 19.63 -16.04
C SER A 94 8.14 18.66 -17.10
N LYS A 95 7.88 17.39 -16.75
CA LYS A 95 7.41 16.37 -17.69
C LYS A 95 6.06 15.79 -17.22
N PRO A 96 5.09 15.57 -18.12
CA PRO A 96 3.84 14.91 -17.77
C PRO A 96 4.09 13.42 -17.49
N VAL A 97 3.28 12.87 -16.60
CA VAL A 97 3.33 11.45 -16.22
C VAL A 97 2.09 10.75 -16.75
N TYR A 98 2.29 9.75 -17.59
CA TYR A 98 1.23 8.91 -18.11
C TYR A 98 1.08 7.67 -17.23
N ILE A 99 -0.12 7.48 -16.71
CA ILE A 99 -0.50 6.38 -15.84
C ILE A 99 -1.98 6.06 -16.09
N ILE A 100 -2.43 4.86 -15.76
CA ILE A 100 -3.87 4.56 -15.74
C ILE A 100 -4.46 5.26 -14.51
N ILE A 101 -5.33 6.24 -14.73
CA ILE A 101 -5.78 7.19 -13.71
C ILE A 101 -6.36 6.53 -12.44
N PRO A 102 -7.17 5.46 -12.52
CA PRO A 102 -7.62 4.74 -11.32
C PRO A 102 -6.52 4.23 -10.38
N SER A 103 -5.27 4.15 -10.85
CA SER A 103 -4.12 3.72 -10.05
C SER A 103 -3.19 4.87 -9.63
N SER A 104 -3.57 6.12 -9.90
CA SER A 104 -2.67 7.27 -9.72
C SER A 104 -2.74 7.94 -8.34
N ASP A 105 -3.72 7.56 -7.50
CA ASP A 105 -3.92 8.15 -6.18
C ASP A 105 -2.64 8.25 -5.32
N PRO A 106 -1.74 7.23 -5.29
CA PRO A 106 -0.51 7.32 -4.51
C PRO A 106 0.41 8.45 -4.99
N VAL A 107 0.49 8.67 -6.31
CA VAL A 107 1.34 9.74 -6.88
C VAL A 107 0.77 11.10 -6.50
N THR A 108 -0.55 11.29 -6.66
CA THR A 108 -1.24 12.54 -6.27
C THR A 108 -1.16 12.79 -4.77
N TYR A 109 -1.18 11.74 -3.96
CA TYR A 109 -1.04 11.82 -2.50
C TYR A 109 0.30 12.44 -2.09
N TYR A 110 1.42 11.97 -2.65
CA TYR A 110 2.75 12.50 -2.31
C TYR A 110 3.11 13.80 -3.04
N ARG A 111 2.61 14.01 -4.26
CA ARG A 111 2.97 15.14 -5.13
C ARG A 111 1.78 15.59 -5.97
N LYS A 112 1.09 16.64 -5.50
CA LYS A 112 -0.05 17.25 -6.19
C LYS A 112 0.32 18.13 -7.39
N ASP A 113 1.59 18.52 -7.50
CA ASP A 113 2.11 19.38 -8.57
C ASP A 113 2.40 18.63 -9.87
N ILE A 114 2.36 17.30 -9.85
CA ILE A 114 2.62 16.46 -11.03
C ILE A 114 1.37 16.41 -11.91
N VAL A 115 1.53 16.75 -13.19
CA VAL A 115 0.45 16.62 -14.18
C VAL A 115 0.34 15.16 -14.63
N LEU A 116 -0.76 14.53 -14.24
CA LEU A 116 -1.10 13.16 -14.60
C LEU A 116 -1.96 13.11 -15.85
N LYS A 117 -1.67 12.15 -16.75
CA LYS A 117 -2.42 11.92 -17.98
C LYS A 117 -2.79 10.45 -18.12
N GLU A 118 -3.96 10.19 -18.72
CA GLU A 118 -4.45 8.84 -18.94
C GLU A 118 -3.64 8.14 -20.03
N LEU A 119 -2.92 7.09 -19.63
CA LEU A 119 -2.05 6.30 -20.51
C LEU A 119 -2.81 5.68 -21.70
N ARG A 120 -4.09 5.30 -21.52
CA ARG A 120 -4.90 4.71 -22.59
C ARG A 120 -5.24 5.68 -23.72
N THR A 121 -5.20 6.99 -23.45
CA THR A 121 -5.50 8.02 -24.47
C THR A 121 -4.37 8.24 -25.46
N VAL A 122 -3.17 7.71 -25.18
CA VAL A 122 -1.98 7.84 -26.03
C VAL A 122 -2.22 7.34 -27.46
N ALA A 123 -2.96 6.24 -27.62
CA ALA A 123 -3.29 5.71 -28.94
C ALA A 123 -4.12 6.70 -29.79
N GLN A 124 -5.02 7.44 -29.13
CA GLN A 124 -5.98 8.35 -29.76
C GLN A 124 -5.40 9.77 -29.96
N GLN A 125 -4.40 10.16 -29.18
CA GLN A 125 -3.79 11.48 -29.28
C GLN A 125 -3.01 11.67 -30.58
N LYS A 126 -3.22 12.82 -31.23
CA LYS A 126 -2.49 13.20 -32.46
C LYS A 126 -1.06 13.65 -32.19
N GLN A 127 -0.82 14.28 -31.05
CA GLN A 127 0.49 14.77 -30.62
C GLN A 127 0.71 14.39 -29.17
N ILE A 128 1.86 13.78 -28.89
CA ILE A 128 2.34 13.43 -27.56
C ILE A 128 3.56 14.32 -27.28
N GLU A 129 3.75 14.72 -26.02
CA GLU A 129 4.90 15.52 -25.65
C GLU A 129 6.22 14.78 -25.95
N LYS A 130 7.25 15.55 -26.29
CA LYS A 130 8.56 15.01 -26.67
C LYS A 130 9.20 14.16 -25.57
N ASN A 131 8.97 14.48 -24.29
CA ASN A 131 9.56 13.74 -23.17
C ASN A 131 8.50 13.49 -22.11
N ILE A 132 8.23 12.22 -21.82
CA ILE A 132 7.18 11.80 -20.91
C ILE A 132 7.73 10.78 -19.91
N TYR A 133 7.08 10.69 -18.75
CA TYR A 133 7.23 9.56 -17.86
C TYR A 133 6.04 8.63 -17.99
N VAL A 134 6.27 7.33 -17.85
CA VAL A 134 5.22 6.30 -17.87
C VAL A 134 5.36 5.45 -16.60
N ILE A 135 4.24 5.21 -15.92
CA ILE A 135 4.14 4.30 -14.79
C ILE A 135 3.20 3.16 -15.18
N PRO A 136 3.71 2.01 -15.64
CA PRO A 136 2.88 0.94 -16.20
C PRO A 136 2.26 0.01 -15.14
N TYR A 137 1.99 0.49 -13.92
CA TYR A 137 1.67 -0.34 -12.75
C TYR A 137 0.47 -1.30 -12.93
N VAL A 138 -0.66 -0.84 -13.48
CA VAL A 138 -1.86 -1.68 -13.70
C VAL A 138 -2.10 -2.03 -15.17
N THR A 139 -1.14 -1.78 -16.06
CA THR A 139 -1.35 -1.95 -17.51
C THR A 139 -1.70 -3.38 -17.89
N GLU A 140 -1.04 -4.36 -17.28
CA GLU A 140 -1.32 -5.79 -17.46
C GLU A 140 -2.74 -6.17 -17.03
N ILE A 141 -3.24 -5.60 -15.93
CA ILE A 141 -4.60 -5.86 -15.42
C ILE A 141 -5.66 -5.38 -16.41
N TYR A 142 -5.41 -4.24 -17.06
CA TYR A 142 -6.32 -3.67 -18.05
C TYR A 142 -6.10 -4.23 -19.47
N GLY A 143 -5.10 -5.08 -19.69
CA GLY A 143 -4.78 -5.64 -21.01
C GLY A 143 -4.37 -4.59 -22.04
N PHE A 144 -3.83 -3.44 -21.60
CA PHE A 144 -3.46 -2.34 -22.50
C PHE A 144 -1.96 -2.40 -22.84
N ASP A 145 -1.64 -2.72 -24.09
CA ASP A 145 -0.28 -2.71 -24.62
C ASP A 145 0.18 -1.28 -24.93
N TYR A 146 0.61 -0.59 -23.88
CA TYR A 146 1.10 0.77 -23.96
C TYR A 146 2.44 0.89 -24.70
N GLN A 147 3.27 -0.16 -24.69
CA GLN A 147 4.57 -0.14 -25.35
C GLN A 147 4.37 -0.07 -26.86
N LYS A 148 3.50 -0.94 -27.40
CA LYS A 148 3.12 -0.88 -28.81
C LYS A 148 2.49 0.47 -29.18
N ALA A 149 1.58 0.97 -28.36
CA ALA A 149 0.94 2.27 -28.59
C ALA A 149 1.95 3.43 -28.64
N LEU A 150 3.00 3.40 -27.82
CA LEU A 150 4.08 4.40 -27.82
C LEU A 150 5.04 4.21 -29.00
N THR A 151 5.43 2.98 -29.33
CA THR A 151 6.32 2.71 -30.48
C THR A 151 5.67 3.07 -31.80
N ASP A 152 4.37 2.81 -31.96
CA ASP A 152 3.58 3.18 -33.15
C ASP A 152 3.53 4.71 -33.34
N LYS A 153 3.80 5.48 -32.28
CA LYS A 153 3.89 6.95 -32.29
C LYS A 153 5.33 7.47 -32.42
N GLY A 154 6.31 6.59 -32.64
CA GLY A 154 7.71 6.98 -32.75
C GLY A 154 8.35 7.38 -31.42
N CYS A 155 7.88 6.81 -30.31
CA CYS A 155 8.50 6.99 -29.00
C CYS A 155 9.55 5.91 -28.74
N ILE A 156 10.65 6.32 -28.11
CA ILE A 156 11.76 5.46 -27.71
C ILE A 156 11.91 5.53 -26.20
N ARG A 157 12.03 4.37 -25.55
CA ARG A 157 12.32 4.30 -24.11
C ARG A 157 13.78 4.67 -23.86
N LEU A 158 14.01 5.71 -23.06
CA LEU A 158 15.34 6.22 -22.73
C LEU A 158 15.91 5.56 -21.48
N ASN A 159 15.08 5.38 -20.44
CA ASN A 159 15.52 4.91 -19.15
C ASN A 159 14.39 4.19 -18.40
N GLN A 160 14.76 3.35 -17.45
CA GLN A 160 13.87 2.65 -16.55
C GLN A 160 14.46 2.62 -15.14
N LYS A 161 13.66 3.02 -14.17
CA LYS A 161 14.01 2.95 -12.73
C LYS A 161 13.00 2.08 -12.01
N SER A 162 13.49 1.24 -11.11
CA SER A 162 12.65 0.33 -10.30
C SER A 162 12.56 0.84 -8.86
N PHE A 163 11.36 0.76 -8.30
CA PHE A 163 11.00 1.20 -6.94
C PHE A 163 10.09 0.14 -6.29
N ARG A 164 10.66 -0.98 -5.84
CA ARG A 164 9.95 -2.09 -5.17
C ARG A 164 8.59 -2.43 -5.78
N GLU A 165 8.59 -3.34 -6.76
CA GLU A 165 7.39 -3.71 -7.54
C GLU A 165 6.80 -2.58 -8.41
N LEU A 166 7.30 -1.34 -8.31
CA LEU A 166 6.94 -0.24 -9.23
C LEU A 166 8.06 0.03 -10.23
N ILE A 167 7.67 0.47 -11.42
CA ILE A 167 8.58 0.86 -12.49
C ILE A 167 8.22 2.27 -12.93
N LEU A 168 9.25 3.11 -13.09
CA LEU A 168 9.15 4.42 -13.73
C LEU A 168 9.96 4.37 -15.03
N GLU A 169 9.31 4.57 -16.15
CA GLU A 169 9.94 4.61 -17.47
C GLU A 169 10.01 6.04 -17.99
N GLU A 170 11.12 6.38 -18.63
CA GLU A 170 11.31 7.66 -19.32
C GLU A 170 11.28 7.40 -20.82
N TRP A 171 10.42 8.12 -21.54
CA TRP A 171 10.21 7.95 -22.97
C TRP A 171 10.41 9.29 -23.69
N SER A 172 10.96 9.20 -24.91
CA SER A 172 11.11 10.34 -25.81
C SER A 172 10.36 10.10 -27.12
N CYS A 173 9.42 10.97 -27.44
CA CYS A 173 8.54 10.90 -28.61
C CYS A 173 8.91 11.95 -29.65
N GLY A 174 8.62 11.67 -30.93
CA GLY A 174 8.86 12.61 -32.03
C GLY A 174 10.08 12.29 -32.90
N TYR A 175 10.62 11.07 -32.84
CA TYR A 175 11.71 10.63 -33.72
C TYR A 175 11.25 10.22 -35.14
N MET A 176 9.94 10.18 -35.41
CA MET A 176 9.39 9.82 -36.73
C MET A 176 9.49 10.91 -37.82
N ALA A 177 10.22 12.01 -37.57
CA ALA A 177 10.48 13.03 -38.60
C ALA A 177 11.86 12.91 -39.28
N MET A 178 12.62 11.83 -39.07
CA MET A 178 14.00 11.68 -39.62
C MET A 178 14.26 10.40 -40.42
N ILE A 179 13.25 9.61 -40.80
CA ILE A 179 13.44 8.41 -41.67
C ILE A 179 12.45 8.38 -42.84
N GLN A 180 12.13 9.55 -43.42
CA GLN A 180 11.49 9.63 -44.75
C GLN A 180 12.20 10.67 -45.60
#